data_AF-Q6TNX4-F1
#
_entry.id   AF-Q6TNX4-F1
#
_cell.length_a   1.000
_cell.length_b   1.000
_cell.length_c   1.000
_cell.angle_alpha   90.00
_cell.angle_beta   90.00
_cell.angle_gamma   90.00
#
_symmetry.space_group_name_H-M   'P 1'
#
loop_
_entity.id
_entity.type
_entity.pdbx_description
1 polymer ?
#
loop_
_entity_poly.entity_id
_entity_poly.type
_entity_poly.pdbx_seq_one_letter_code
_entity_poly.pdbx_strand_id
1 'polypeptide(L)'
;NESRLNHHLSGLFGFSSLAWTGHLVHVAIPESRGQHIGWDNFTTTLPHPLGLQPFFTGKWYEYAANPDSLNHSFGTTEGAGTAILTFLGGFHPQSQSLWLTDMAHHHLAIAILFIIAGHMYKTNWGIGHNLKDILDAHKPPSGRLGLGHQGLYETITNSLHIQLGLALASLGVITSLVAQH
;
A
#
# COMPACT_ATOMS: atom_id res chain seq x y z
N ASN A 1 5.05 -4.90 -22.26
CA ASN A 1 4.17 -5.23 -21.10
C ASN A 1 4.78 -4.80 -19.76
N GLU A 2 6.10 -4.88 -19.66
CA GLU A 2 7.00 -4.50 -18.58
C GLU A 2 6.79 -3.05 -18.13
N SER A 3 6.78 -2.10 -19.08
CA SER A 3 6.52 -0.68 -18.76
C SER A 3 5.17 -0.50 -18.07
N ARG A 4 4.09 -1.11 -18.59
CA ARG A 4 2.76 -1.04 -17.99
C ARG A 4 2.76 -1.60 -16.56
N LEU A 5 3.42 -2.74 -16.33
CA LEU A 5 3.51 -3.33 -14.99
C LEU A 5 4.27 -2.43 -14.02
N ASN A 6 5.40 -1.85 -14.44
CA ASN A 6 6.13 -0.89 -13.61
C ASN A 6 5.27 0.32 -13.24
N HIS A 7 4.56 0.92 -14.20
CA HIS A 7 3.68 2.06 -13.95
C HIS A 7 2.48 1.70 -13.08
N HIS A 8 1.90 0.51 -13.23
CA HIS A 8 0.77 0.08 -12.41
C HIS A 8 1.22 -0.26 -10.98
N LEU A 9 2.31 -1.00 -10.82
CA LEU A 9 2.83 -1.33 -9.50
C LEU A 9 3.29 -0.07 -8.77
N SER A 10 4.24 0.69 -9.34
CA SER A 10 4.79 1.86 -8.66
C SER A 10 3.82 3.03 -8.64
N GLY A 11 3.22 3.40 -9.78
CA GLY A 11 2.33 4.54 -9.90
C GLY A 11 0.92 4.26 -9.37
N LEU A 12 0.19 3.36 -10.03
CA LEU A 12 -1.22 3.14 -9.72
C LEU A 12 -1.43 2.58 -8.30
N PHE A 13 -0.62 1.63 -7.85
CA PHE A 13 -0.75 1.06 -6.50
C PHE A 13 0.14 1.75 -5.49
N GLY A 14 1.44 1.86 -5.76
CA GLY A 14 2.42 2.43 -4.83
C GLY A 14 2.15 3.90 -4.48
N PHE A 15 2.17 4.79 -5.48
CA PHE A 15 1.95 6.22 -5.27
C PHE A 15 0.53 6.53 -4.79
N SER A 16 -0.50 5.85 -5.30
CA SER A 16 -1.86 6.05 -4.79
C SER A 16 -2.00 5.63 -3.33
N SER A 17 -1.37 4.53 -2.93
CA SER A 17 -1.36 4.09 -1.53
C SER A 17 -0.58 5.06 -0.63
N LEU A 18 0.56 5.58 -1.12
CA LEU A 18 1.32 6.63 -0.42
C LEU A 18 0.50 7.92 -0.27
N ALA A 19 -0.21 8.33 -1.32
CA ALA A 19 -1.11 9.49 -1.27
C ALA A 19 -2.27 9.26 -0.29
N TRP A 20 -2.80 8.04 -0.22
CA TRP A 20 -3.82 7.67 0.76
C TRP A 20 -3.29 7.70 2.19
N THR A 21 -2.06 7.24 2.45
CA THR A 21 -1.40 7.48 3.75
C THR A 21 -1.33 8.96 4.05
N GLY A 22 -0.93 9.80 3.09
CA GLY A 22 -0.90 11.25 3.25
C GLY A 22 -2.28 11.80 3.66
N HIS A 23 -3.35 11.37 2.98
CA HIS A 23 -4.71 11.76 3.32
C HIS A 23 -5.12 11.31 4.74
N LEU A 24 -4.83 10.05 5.12
CA LEU A 24 -5.16 9.54 6.45
C LEU A 24 -4.42 10.31 7.55
N VAL A 25 -3.12 10.54 7.37
CA VAL A 25 -2.25 11.22 8.35
C VAL A 25 -2.59 12.71 8.48
N HIS A 26 -2.88 13.38 7.37
CA HIS A 26 -3.10 14.83 7.37
C HIS A 26 -4.55 15.24 7.57
N VAL A 27 -5.53 14.38 7.28
CA VAL A 27 -6.96 14.74 7.33
C VAL A 27 -7.73 13.80 8.24
N ALA A 28 -7.79 12.50 7.93
CA ALA A 28 -8.69 11.59 8.64
C ALA A 28 -8.34 11.44 10.13
N ILE A 29 -7.05 11.31 10.48
CA ILE A 29 -6.60 11.17 11.87
C ILE A 29 -6.89 12.47 12.66
N PRO A 30 -6.48 13.68 12.21
CA PRO A 30 -6.87 14.92 12.88
C PRO A 30 -8.39 15.09 13.05
N GLU A 31 -9.18 14.83 12.00
CA GLU A 31 -10.65 14.94 12.07
C GLU A 31 -11.24 13.95 13.06
N SER A 32 -10.69 12.72 13.13
CA SER A 32 -11.08 11.74 14.15
C SER A 32 -10.75 12.17 15.59
N ARG A 33 -9.88 13.17 15.74
CA ARG A 33 -9.50 13.78 17.02
C ARG A 33 -10.14 15.15 17.23
N GLY A 34 -11.18 15.49 16.46
CA GLY A 34 -11.90 16.75 16.56
C GLY A 34 -11.11 17.97 16.08
N GLN A 35 -10.05 17.77 15.29
CA GLN A 35 -9.25 18.83 14.68
C GLN A 35 -9.62 18.99 13.21
N HIS A 36 -10.27 20.10 12.86
CA HIS A 36 -10.69 20.34 11.50
C HIS A 36 -9.50 20.64 10.57
N ILE A 37 -9.34 19.84 9.51
CA ILE A 37 -8.32 20.04 8.48
C ILE A 37 -8.97 20.15 7.11
N GLY A 38 -8.76 21.29 6.46
CA GLY A 38 -9.27 21.63 5.15
C GLY A 38 -8.18 22.11 4.20
N TRP A 39 -8.57 22.37 2.95
CA TRP A 39 -7.67 22.90 1.92
C TRP A 39 -7.03 24.24 2.30
N ASP A 40 -7.68 25.00 3.17
CA ASP A 40 -7.27 26.31 3.66
C ASP A 40 -6.17 26.26 4.73
N ASN A 41 -6.06 25.15 5.49
CA ASN A 41 -5.15 25.07 6.64
C ASN A 41 -4.18 23.86 6.63
N PHE A 42 -4.34 22.87 5.74
CA PHE A 42 -3.53 21.65 5.77
C PHE A 42 -2.02 21.87 5.55
N THR A 43 -1.63 22.96 4.89
CA THR A 43 -0.21 23.31 4.68
C THR A 43 0.43 23.98 5.89
N THR A 44 -0.37 24.49 6.83
CA THR A 44 0.10 25.20 8.02
C THR A 44 -0.09 24.41 9.31
N THR A 45 -0.92 23.36 9.29
CA THR A 45 -1.14 22.48 10.43
C THR A 45 -0.28 21.22 10.31
N LEU A 46 0.53 20.95 11.33
CA LEU A 46 1.36 19.76 11.35
C LEU A 46 0.53 18.52 11.72
N PRO A 47 0.68 17.39 11.02
CA PRO A 47 0.00 16.14 11.39
C PRO A 47 0.58 15.48 12.64
N HIS A 48 1.81 15.84 13.03
CA HIS A 48 2.48 15.35 14.23
C HIS A 48 3.26 16.50 14.90
N PRO A 49 3.27 16.61 16.24
CA PRO A 49 3.92 17.73 16.95
C PRO A 49 5.41 17.91 16.63
N LEU A 50 6.12 16.80 16.36
CA LEU A 50 7.55 16.82 16.01
C LEU A 50 7.83 17.10 14.52
N GLY A 51 6.79 17.33 13.71
CA GLY A 51 6.92 17.53 12.27
C GLY A 51 7.70 16.41 11.58
N LEU A 52 8.50 16.75 10.56
CA LEU A 52 9.31 15.81 9.78
C LEU A 52 10.71 15.53 10.37
N GLN A 53 11.06 16.14 11.50
CA GLN A 53 12.41 15.95 12.07
C GLN A 53 12.70 14.48 12.44
N PRO A 54 11.80 13.72 13.10
CA PRO A 54 12.02 12.29 13.37
C PRO A 54 12.18 11.46 12.09
N PHE A 55 11.48 11.81 11.01
CA PHE A 55 11.62 11.15 9.71
C PHE A 55 13.05 11.24 9.18
N PHE A 56 13.60 12.45 9.08
CA PHE A 56 14.95 12.69 8.53
C PHE A 56 16.08 12.24 9.46
N THR A 57 15.83 12.17 10.77
CA THR A 57 16.80 11.67 11.76
C THR A 57 16.75 10.16 11.97
N GLY A 58 15.81 9.45 11.33
CA GLY A 58 15.63 8.00 11.47
C GLY A 58 14.96 7.55 12.77
N LYS A 59 14.49 8.48 13.61
CA LYS A 59 13.78 8.18 14.86
C LYS A 59 12.29 7.94 14.62
N TRP A 60 11.95 7.03 13.70
CA TRP A 60 10.57 6.83 13.24
C TRP A 60 9.62 6.32 14.34
N TYR A 61 10.16 5.69 15.38
CA TYR A 61 9.37 5.21 16.54
C TYR A 61 8.62 6.35 17.25
N GLU A 62 9.10 7.60 17.14
CA GLU A 62 8.43 8.77 17.72
C GLU A 62 7.03 8.97 17.13
N TYR A 63 6.78 8.58 15.88
CA TYR A 63 5.47 8.67 15.23
C TYR A 63 4.45 7.62 15.71
N ALA A 64 4.91 6.61 16.46
CA ALA A 64 4.07 5.57 17.05
C ALA A 64 3.76 5.82 18.54
N ALA A 65 4.39 6.84 19.13
CA ALA A 65 4.25 7.13 20.55
C ALA A 65 2.90 7.81 20.86
N ASN A 66 2.32 7.46 22.01
CA ASN A 66 1.06 8.01 22.51
C ASN A 66 -0.12 7.84 21.52
N PRO A 67 -0.58 6.58 21.30
CA PRO A 67 -1.77 6.32 20.50
C PRO A 67 -3.03 6.88 21.16
N ASP A 68 -4.12 6.92 20.40
CA ASP A 68 -5.45 7.20 20.97
C ASP A 68 -5.78 6.18 22.07
N SER A 69 -6.31 6.66 23.19
CA SER A 69 -6.61 5.81 24.34
C SER A 69 -7.82 4.90 24.08
N LEU A 70 -8.00 3.86 24.90
CA LEU A 70 -9.18 2.99 24.81
C LEU A 70 -10.50 3.71 25.09
N ASN A 71 -10.44 4.86 25.77
CA ASN A 71 -11.59 5.71 26.07
C ASN A 71 -11.73 6.89 25.10
N HIS A 72 -10.96 6.90 23.99
CA HIS A 72 -11.05 7.94 22.98
C HIS A 72 -12.47 8.01 22.40
N SER A 73 -13.01 9.22 22.32
CA SER A 73 -14.29 9.48 21.67
C SER A 73 -14.08 10.05 20.27
N PHE A 74 -14.39 9.25 19.26
CA PHE A 74 -14.14 9.54 17.84
C PHE A 74 -14.81 10.85 17.42
N GLY A 75 -14.05 11.71 16.74
CA GLY A 75 -14.44 13.05 16.31
C GLY A 75 -14.24 14.13 17.39
N THR A 76 -13.60 13.80 18.51
CA THR A 76 -13.34 14.73 19.62
C THR A 76 -11.91 14.65 20.11
N THR A 77 -11.47 15.61 20.91
CA THR A 77 -10.14 15.59 21.54
C THR A 77 -10.10 14.72 22.81
N GLU A 78 -11.22 14.19 23.28
CA GLU A 78 -11.29 13.43 24.53
C GLU A 78 -10.62 12.06 24.35
N GLY A 79 -9.52 11.83 25.09
CA GLY A 79 -8.75 10.60 25.02
C GLY A 79 -7.90 10.46 23.75
N ALA A 80 -7.76 11.52 22.96
CA ALA A 80 -6.97 11.55 21.72
C ALA A 80 -5.46 11.56 22.02
N GLY A 81 -4.72 10.78 21.24
CA GLY A 81 -3.27 10.72 21.26
C GLY A 81 -2.63 11.62 20.20
N THR A 82 -1.35 11.39 19.95
CA THR A 82 -0.56 12.12 18.94
C THR A 82 0.05 11.21 17.88
N ALA A 83 0.06 9.89 18.09
CA ALA A 83 0.61 8.95 17.12
C ALA A 83 -0.07 9.10 15.76
N ILE A 84 0.70 8.92 14.68
CA ILE A 84 0.20 8.93 13.31
C ILE A 84 0.40 7.60 12.58
N LEU A 85 1.30 6.75 13.08
CA LEU A 85 1.62 5.45 12.51
C LEU A 85 1.80 4.43 13.65
N THR A 86 0.85 3.53 13.82
CA THR A 86 0.88 2.55 14.93
C THR A 86 0.82 1.11 14.42
N PHE A 87 0.90 0.16 15.33
CA PHE A 87 0.72 -1.26 15.04
C PHE A 87 0.02 -1.93 16.24
N LEU A 88 -1.15 -1.41 16.60
CA LEU A 88 -1.88 -1.80 17.82
C LEU A 88 -2.58 -3.15 17.64
N GLY A 89 -3.24 -3.33 16.50
CA GLY A 89 -4.13 -4.46 16.25
C GLY A 89 -5.46 -4.35 17.01
N GLY A 90 -6.39 -5.26 16.68
CA GLY A 90 -7.74 -5.25 17.23
C GLY A 90 -8.57 -4.06 16.73
N PHE A 91 -9.52 -3.63 17.56
CA PHE A 91 -10.51 -2.61 17.19
C PHE A 91 -10.54 -1.48 18.20
N HIS A 92 -10.83 -0.27 17.71
CA HIS A 92 -11.12 0.88 18.53
C HIS A 92 -12.41 0.64 19.33
N PRO A 93 -12.40 0.68 20.67
CA PRO A 93 -13.52 0.20 21.50
C PRO A 93 -14.86 0.90 21.26
N GLN A 94 -14.86 2.18 20.89
CA GLN A 94 -16.11 2.90 20.61
C GLN A 94 -16.67 2.61 19.21
N SER A 95 -15.87 2.75 18.16
CA SER A 95 -16.31 2.60 16.77
C SER A 95 -16.40 1.15 16.30
N GLN A 96 -15.77 0.21 17.03
CA GLN A 96 -15.66 -1.21 16.65
C GLN A 96 -15.01 -1.41 15.27
N SER A 97 -14.18 -0.45 14.85
CA SER A 97 -13.45 -0.47 13.59
C SER A 97 -11.94 -0.50 13.83
N LEU A 98 -11.16 -0.73 12.78
CA LEU A 98 -9.70 -0.68 12.84
C LEU A 98 -9.21 0.73 13.22
N TRP A 99 -8.04 0.79 13.85
CA TRP A 99 -7.40 2.05 14.19
C TRP A 99 -6.98 2.81 12.91
N LEU A 100 -7.30 4.11 12.82
CA LEU A 100 -6.90 4.94 11.67
C LEU A 100 -5.38 5.01 11.52
N THR A 101 -4.66 5.05 12.63
CA THR A 101 -3.18 5.04 12.67
C THR A 101 -2.60 3.71 12.19
N ASP A 102 -3.26 2.57 12.43
CA ASP A 102 -2.86 1.27 11.88
C ASP A 102 -3.18 1.20 10.38
N MET A 103 -4.33 1.70 9.94
CA MET A 103 -4.68 1.79 8.52
C MET A 103 -3.72 2.69 7.73
N ALA A 104 -3.31 3.82 8.31
CA ALA A 104 -2.32 4.72 7.71
C ALA A 104 -0.96 4.04 7.57
N HIS A 105 -0.51 3.35 8.61
CA HIS A 105 0.74 2.60 8.59
C HIS A 105 0.70 1.43 7.60
N HIS A 106 -0.42 0.71 7.52
CA HIS A 106 -0.63 -0.33 6.52
C HIS A 106 -0.43 0.20 5.09
N HIS A 107 -1.09 1.31 4.76
CA HIS A 107 -0.95 1.93 3.43
C HIS A 107 0.48 2.39 3.16
N LEU A 108 1.17 2.95 4.17
CA LEU A 108 2.55 3.39 4.00
C LEU A 108 3.47 2.20 3.69
N ALA A 109 3.28 1.10 4.41
CA ALA A 109 4.07 -0.12 4.23
C ALA A 109 3.84 -0.72 2.83
N ILE A 110 2.58 -0.90 2.40
CA ILE A 110 2.29 -1.47 1.07
C ILE A 110 2.70 -0.52 -0.07
N ALA A 111 2.64 0.80 0.15
CA ALA A 111 3.11 1.78 -0.82
C ALA A 111 4.60 1.59 -1.12
N ILE A 112 5.44 1.45 -0.09
CA ILE A 112 6.88 1.19 -0.23
C ILE A 112 7.11 -0.11 -1.00
N LEU A 113 6.39 -1.19 -0.64
CA LEU A 113 6.51 -2.48 -1.34
C LEU A 113 6.19 -2.36 -2.82
N PHE A 114 5.09 -1.68 -3.17
CA PHE A 114 4.66 -1.54 -4.56
C PHE A 114 5.55 -0.57 -5.37
N ILE A 115 6.04 0.51 -4.77
CA ILE A 115 7.01 1.40 -5.41
C ILE A 115 8.27 0.62 -5.76
N ILE A 116 8.83 -0.15 -4.82
CA ILE A 116 10.02 -0.98 -5.08
C ILE A 116 9.72 -2.03 -6.15
N ALA A 117 8.61 -2.76 -6.04
CA ALA A 117 8.22 -3.79 -7.01
C ALA A 117 8.05 -3.23 -8.43
N GLY A 118 7.55 -2.01 -8.58
CA GLY A 118 7.41 -1.35 -9.88
C GLY A 118 8.71 -0.88 -10.53
N HIS A 119 9.87 -1.15 -9.92
CA HIS A 119 11.19 -0.94 -10.53
C HIS A 119 11.88 -2.26 -10.94
N MET A 120 11.16 -3.39 -10.91
CA MET A 120 11.71 -4.70 -11.21
C MET A 120 11.93 -4.92 -12.71
N TYR A 121 11.01 -4.50 -13.58
CA TYR A 121 11.04 -4.90 -14.99
C TYR A 121 11.81 -3.91 -15.87
N LYS A 122 12.43 -4.44 -16.92
CA LYS A 122 13.28 -3.67 -17.82
C LYS A 122 12.46 -2.63 -18.58
N THR A 123 13.02 -1.41 -18.66
CA THR A 123 12.48 -0.29 -19.44
C THR A 123 13.52 0.22 -20.43
N ASN A 124 13.25 1.36 -21.08
CA ASN A 124 14.16 1.99 -22.04
C ASN A 124 15.50 2.45 -21.41
N TRP A 125 15.63 2.40 -20.09
CA TRP A 125 16.86 2.69 -19.35
C TRP A 125 17.85 1.52 -19.30
N GLY A 126 17.52 0.38 -19.92
CA GLY A 126 18.45 -0.73 -20.11
C GLY A 126 18.65 -1.65 -18.88
N ILE A 127 18.15 -1.26 -17.70
CA ILE A 127 18.25 -2.02 -16.44
C ILE A 127 16.88 -2.60 -16.06
N GLY A 128 16.86 -3.80 -15.47
CA GLY A 128 15.67 -4.52 -15.00
C GLY A 128 15.50 -5.88 -15.67
N HIS A 129 14.43 -6.59 -15.32
CA HIS A 129 14.15 -7.94 -15.83
C HIS A 129 13.26 -7.95 -17.06
N ASN A 130 13.58 -8.80 -18.03
CA ASN A 130 12.69 -9.17 -19.12
C ASN A 130 11.80 -10.34 -18.67
N LEU A 131 10.47 -10.17 -18.74
CA LEU A 131 9.52 -11.21 -18.30
C LEU A 131 9.61 -12.48 -19.12
N LYS A 132 9.88 -12.36 -20.42
CA LYS A 132 10.07 -13.52 -21.29
C LYS A 132 11.25 -14.37 -20.82
N ASP A 133 12.38 -13.73 -20.55
CA ASP A 133 13.60 -14.43 -20.14
C ASP A 133 13.41 -15.13 -18.78
N ILE A 134 12.70 -14.49 -17.84
CA ILE A 134 12.33 -15.12 -16.56
C ILE A 134 11.50 -16.39 -16.80
N LEU A 135 10.48 -16.32 -17.65
CA LEU A 135 9.59 -17.45 -17.91
C LEU A 135 10.31 -18.58 -18.65
N ASP A 136 11.05 -18.28 -19.71
CA ASP A 136 11.76 -19.28 -20.52
C ASP A 136 12.87 -20.00 -19.73
N ALA A 137 13.49 -19.32 -18.76
CA ALA A 137 14.49 -19.88 -17.87
C ALA A 137 13.89 -20.71 -16.71
N HIS A 138 12.61 -20.52 -16.38
CA HIS A 138 11.96 -21.21 -15.26
C HIS A 138 11.58 -22.64 -15.63
N LYS A 139 12.54 -23.56 -15.49
CA LYS A 139 12.40 -24.98 -15.81
C LYS A 139 12.53 -25.87 -14.58
N PRO A 140 11.69 -26.91 -14.45
CA PRO A 140 11.72 -27.83 -13.32
C PRO A 140 12.99 -28.70 -13.34
N PRO A 141 13.58 -29.01 -12.18
CA PRO A 141 14.79 -29.83 -12.12
C PRO A 141 14.57 -31.30 -12.50
N SER A 142 13.35 -31.83 -12.38
CA SER A 142 13.07 -33.28 -12.48
C SER A 142 12.39 -33.72 -13.78
N GLY A 143 12.23 -32.84 -14.77
CA GLY A 143 11.67 -33.17 -16.10
C GLY A 143 10.22 -33.68 -16.15
N ARG A 144 9.56 -33.86 -15.00
CA ARG A 144 8.19 -34.40 -14.89
C ARG A 144 7.08 -33.38 -15.16
N LEU A 145 7.41 -32.11 -15.35
CA LEU A 145 6.45 -31.02 -15.55
C LEU A 145 6.56 -30.39 -16.96
N GLY A 146 7.01 -31.16 -17.94
CA GLY A 146 7.12 -30.72 -19.34
C GLY A 146 8.25 -29.73 -19.59
N LEU A 147 8.09 -28.87 -20.60
CA LEU A 147 9.12 -27.92 -21.07
C LEU A 147 9.23 -26.65 -20.19
N GLY A 148 8.47 -26.56 -19.08
CA GLY A 148 8.39 -25.36 -18.24
C GLY A 148 7.46 -24.30 -18.83
N HIS A 149 7.79 -23.02 -18.62
CA HIS A 149 6.94 -21.89 -19.05
C HIS A 149 7.27 -21.34 -20.46
N GLN A 150 7.96 -22.13 -21.30
CA GLN A 150 8.35 -21.68 -22.64
C GLN A 150 7.14 -21.32 -23.50
N GLY A 151 7.18 -20.14 -24.14
CA GLY A 151 6.09 -19.63 -24.99
C GLY A 151 4.88 -19.07 -24.23
N LEU A 152 4.88 -19.13 -22.89
CA LEU A 152 3.78 -18.61 -22.08
C LEU A 152 3.68 -17.09 -22.18
N TYR A 153 4.81 -16.39 -22.28
CA TYR A 153 4.83 -14.93 -22.45
C TYR A 153 4.03 -14.52 -23.68
N GLU A 154 4.34 -15.09 -24.85
CA GLU A 154 3.65 -14.80 -26.11
C GLU A 154 2.17 -15.23 -26.05
N THR A 155 1.90 -16.40 -25.48
CA THR A 155 0.53 -16.93 -25.34
C THR A 155 -0.36 -15.96 -24.56
N ILE A 156 0.12 -15.44 -23.42
CA ILE A 156 -0.64 -14.48 -22.61
C ILE A 156 -0.69 -13.11 -23.29
N THR A 157 0.45 -12.61 -23.76
CA THR A 157 0.55 -11.22 -24.21
C THR A 157 -0.14 -10.97 -25.56
N ASN A 158 -0.27 -11.99 -26.41
CA ASN A 158 -0.95 -11.90 -27.70
C ASN A 158 -2.46 -12.19 -27.63
N SER A 159 -2.99 -12.70 -26.50
CA SER A 159 -4.40 -13.04 -26.35
C SER A 159 -5.10 -12.18 -25.29
N LEU A 160 -5.99 -11.28 -25.75
CA LEU A 160 -6.82 -10.48 -24.85
C LEU A 160 -7.80 -11.35 -24.05
N HIS A 161 -8.28 -12.46 -24.60
CA HIS A 161 -9.15 -13.38 -23.88
C HIS A 161 -8.45 -14.05 -22.70
N ILE A 162 -7.17 -14.44 -22.86
CA ILE A 162 -6.39 -14.99 -21.76
C ILE A 162 -6.12 -13.91 -20.70
N GLN A 163 -5.74 -12.69 -21.12
CA GLN A 163 -5.54 -11.58 -20.18
C GLN A 163 -6.81 -11.25 -19.39
N LEU A 164 -7.97 -11.21 -20.06
CA LEU A 164 -9.25 -10.96 -19.41
C LEU A 164 -9.61 -12.08 -18.45
N GLY A 165 -9.46 -13.34 -18.85
CA GLY A 165 -9.74 -14.50 -18.00
C GLY A 165 -8.91 -14.49 -16.71
N LEU A 166 -7.60 -14.23 -16.82
CA LEU A 166 -6.70 -14.11 -15.67
C LEU A 166 -7.07 -12.92 -14.78
N ALA A 167 -7.34 -11.75 -15.38
CA ALA A 167 -7.73 -10.56 -14.63
C ALA A 167 -9.04 -10.76 -13.86
N LEU A 168 -10.06 -11.35 -14.48
CA LEU A 168 -11.34 -11.66 -13.83
C LEU A 168 -11.18 -12.71 -12.73
N ALA A 169 -10.33 -13.72 -12.93
CA ALA A 169 -10.04 -14.70 -11.88
C ALA A 169 -9.37 -14.05 -10.67
N SER A 170 -8.32 -13.25 -10.88
CA SER A 170 -7.64 -12.52 -9.80
C SER A 170 -8.57 -11.53 -9.09
N LEU A 171 -9.36 -10.77 -9.85
CA LEU A 171 -10.33 -9.84 -9.29
C LEU A 171 -11.41 -10.58 -8.50
N GLY A 172 -11.93 -11.70 -9.01
CA GLY A 172 -12.94 -12.52 -8.31
C GLY A 172 -12.44 -13.02 -6.96
N VAL A 173 -11.18 -13.46 -6.88
CA VAL A 173 -10.55 -13.88 -5.61
C VAL A 173 -10.45 -12.70 -4.64
N ILE A 174 -9.99 -11.52 -5.09
CA ILE A 174 -9.89 -10.34 -4.23
C ILE A 174 -11.28 -9.85 -3.78
N THR A 175 -12.28 -9.86 -4.67
CA THR A 175 -13.66 -9.50 -4.33
C THR A 175 -14.20 -10.42 -3.25
N SER A 176 -13.94 -11.72 -3.33
CA SER A 176 -14.31 -12.65 -2.26
C SER A 176 -13.55 -12.36 -0.96
N LEU A 177 -12.27 -11.99 -1.04
CA LEU A 177 -11.46 -11.66 0.13
C LEU A 177 -11.99 -10.42 0.86
N VAL A 178 -12.40 -9.39 0.10
CA VAL A 178 -13.03 -8.16 0.62
C VAL A 178 -14.37 -8.48 1.30
N ALA A 179 -15.13 -9.46 0.82
CA ALA A 179 -16.39 -9.83 1.48
C ALA A 179 -16.19 -10.53 2.84
N GLN A 180 -15.01 -11.10 3.09
CA GLN A 180 -14.72 -11.86 4.31
C GLN A 180 -13.99 -11.03 5.39
N HIS A 181 -13.45 -9.87 5.03
CA HIS A 181 -12.70 -8.98 5.92
C HIS A 181 -13.45 -7.66 6.10
#